data_AF-A0A932YS67-F1
#
_entry.id   AF-A0A932YS67-F1
#
_cell.length_a   1.000
_cell.length_b   1.000
_cell.length_c   1.000
_cell.angle_alpha   90.00
_cell.angle_beta   90.00
_cell.angle_gamma   90.00
#
_symmetry.space_group_name_H-M   'P 1'
#
loop_
_entity.id
_entity.type
_entity.pdbx_description
1 polymer ?
#
loop_
_entity_poly.entity_id
_entity_poly.type
_entity_poly.pdbx_seq_one_letter_code
_entity_poly.pdbx_strand_id
1 'polypeptide(L)'
;MQKYAFLDRDGTFLWEPERPEGVDPRETFPLKSMDEFKFMEGAIEGIRKLADKEYKLVMVTNQTFLGTPKHPKEMFDKVMEKIDEELAKYTITFEFKMVCPHGPDEGCDCRKPQIGGLEDFLREHEVDFTHSIMFGDRTTDEEFAKNIGIRFVKVKTNEHFVVPDDI
;
A
#
# COMPACT_ATOMS: atom_id res chain seq x y z
N MET A 1 10.20 11.72 17.20
CA MET A 1 9.97 11.39 15.78
C MET A 1 10.08 9.89 15.57
N GLN A 2 9.09 9.29 14.90
CA GLN A 2 8.93 7.86 14.63
C GLN A 2 9.14 7.62 13.14
N LYS A 3 9.91 6.61 12.76
CA LYS A 3 10.04 6.22 11.34
C LYS A 3 8.90 5.31 10.91
N TYR A 4 8.39 5.56 9.71
CA TYR A 4 7.28 4.83 9.13
C TYR A 4 7.68 4.16 7.83
N ALA A 5 7.20 2.93 7.64
CA ALA A 5 7.22 2.25 6.36
C ALA A 5 5.83 2.38 5.73
N PHE A 6 5.74 3.19 4.68
CA PHE A 6 4.56 3.33 3.85
C PHE A 6 4.58 2.24 2.78
N LEU A 7 3.56 1.39 2.76
CA LEU A 7 3.52 0.23 1.88
C LEU A 7 2.33 0.38 0.91
N ASP A 8 2.63 0.43 -0.39
CA ASP A 8 1.62 0.11 -1.39
C ASP A 8 1.18 -1.36 -1.26
N ARG A 9 -0.08 -1.65 -1.62
CA ARG A 9 -0.67 -2.98 -1.46
C ARG A 9 -0.45 -3.86 -2.69
N ASP A 10 -1.11 -3.50 -3.79
CA ASP A 10 -1.29 -4.34 -4.97
C ASP A 10 -0.05 -4.29 -5.87
N GLY A 11 0.56 -5.43 -6.12
CA GLY A 11 1.79 -5.53 -6.91
C GLY A 11 3.05 -5.31 -6.07
N THR A 12 2.88 -4.92 -4.81
CA THR A 12 3.95 -4.61 -3.86
C THR A 12 4.09 -5.70 -2.79
N PHE A 13 3.24 -5.73 -1.76
CA PHE A 13 3.26 -6.82 -0.76
C PHE A 13 2.15 -7.84 -0.97
N LEU A 14 1.09 -7.48 -1.70
CA LEU A 14 0.03 -8.37 -2.13
C LEU A 14 0.07 -8.51 -3.65
N TRP A 15 -0.22 -9.70 -4.17
CA TRP A 15 -0.34 -9.91 -5.61
C TRP A 15 -1.46 -9.07 -6.22
N GLU A 16 -1.17 -8.44 -7.35
CA GLU A 16 -2.15 -7.69 -8.17
C GLU A 16 -2.61 -8.52 -9.37
N PRO A 17 -3.93 -8.58 -9.64
CA PRO A 17 -4.47 -9.18 -10.86
C PRO A 17 -3.96 -8.52 -12.14
N GLU A 18 -3.79 -9.34 -13.19
CA GLU A 18 -3.53 -8.81 -14.53
C GLU A 18 -4.65 -7.85 -14.96
N ARG A 19 -4.24 -6.75 -15.57
CA ARG A 19 -5.18 -5.73 -16.03
C ARG A 19 -5.85 -6.18 -17.32
N PRO A 20 -7.17 -6.03 -17.43
CA PRO A 20 -7.85 -6.24 -18.70
C PRO A 20 -7.29 -5.32 -19.79
N GLU A 21 -7.29 -5.78 -21.03
CA GLU A 21 -6.92 -4.93 -22.17
C GLU A 21 -7.91 -3.76 -22.32
N GLY A 22 -7.39 -2.60 -22.74
CA GLY A 22 -8.22 -1.43 -23.05
C GLY A 22 -8.73 -0.62 -21.85
N VAL A 23 -8.26 -0.92 -20.63
CA VAL A 23 -8.54 -0.12 -19.43
C VAL A 23 -7.46 0.93 -19.20
N ASP A 24 -7.77 1.96 -18.42
CA ASP A 24 -6.79 2.99 -18.06
C ASP A 24 -5.68 2.37 -17.18
N PRO A 25 -4.39 2.58 -17.52
CA PRO A 25 -3.25 2.01 -16.79
C PRO A 25 -3.07 2.61 -15.38
N ARG A 26 -3.91 3.54 -14.95
CA ARG A 26 -3.98 4.05 -13.58
C ARG A 26 -5.00 3.27 -12.75
N GLU A 27 -5.93 2.54 -13.37
CA GLU A 27 -6.95 1.76 -12.65
C GLU A 27 -6.33 0.53 -11.95
N THR A 28 -6.94 0.19 -10.83
CA THR A 28 -6.64 -0.99 -10.00
C THR A 28 -7.88 -1.86 -9.91
N PHE A 29 -7.68 -3.18 -9.83
CA PHE A 29 -8.75 -4.16 -9.93
C PHE A 29 -8.85 -4.98 -8.64
N PRO A 30 -10.08 -5.32 -8.20
CA PRO A 30 -10.26 -6.20 -7.05
C PRO A 30 -9.80 -7.62 -7.41
N LEU A 31 -9.44 -8.40 -6.40
CA LEU A 31 -9.40 -9.85 -6.54
C LEU A 31 -10.79 -10.36 -6.93
N LYS A 32 -10.86 -11.36 -7.81
CA LYS A 32 -12.13 -11.98 -8.23
C LYS A 32 -12.63 -13.01 -7.23
N SER A 33 -11.70 -13.65 -6.51
CA SER A 33 -12.00 -14.56 -5.41
C SER A 33 -10.86 -14.55 -4.37
N MET A 34 -11.11 -15.10 -3.19
CA MET A 34 -10.07 -15.26 -2.17
C MET A 34 -8.99 -16.29 -2.56
N ASP A 35 -9.20 -17.09 -3.62
CA ASP A 35 -8.16 -18.02 -4.13
C ASP A 35 -7.00 -17.26 -4.80
N GLU A 36 -7.26 -16.03 -5.25
CA GLU A 36 -6.24 -15.11 -5.77
C GLU A 36 -5.46 -14.41 -4.64
N PHE A 37 -5.90 -14.51 -3.39
CA PHE A 37 -5.23 -13.88 -2.26
C PHE A 37 -3.85 -14.52 -2.05
N LYS A 38 -2.80 -13.74 -2.29
CA LYS A 38 -1.42 -14.18 -2.15
C LYS A 38 -0.53 -13.01 -1.76
N PHE A 39 0.16 -13.15 -0.62
CA PHE A 39 1.29 -12.29 -0.32
C PHE A 39 2.42 -12.52 -1.31
N MET A 40 3.11 -11.46 -1.68
CA MET A 40 4.32 -11.57 -2.51
C MET A 40 5.40 -12.39 -1.78
N GLU A 41 6.23 -13.07 -2.56
CA GLU A 41 7.38 -13.78 -1.98
C GLU A 41 8.24 -12.79 -1.19
N GLY A 42 8.65 -13.17 0.03
CA GLY A 42 9.39 -12.26 0.93
C GLY A 42 8.56 -11.15 1.59
N ALA A 43 7.28 -10.95 1.26
CA ALA A 43 6.49 -9.85 1.81
C ALA A 43 6.35 -9.90 3.33
N ILE A 44 5.94 -11.05 3.88
CA ILE A 44 5.79 -11.22 5.33
C ILE A 44 7.13 -11.10 6.04
N GLU A 45 8.19 -11.70 5.49
CA GLU A 45 9.54 -11.62 6.05
C GLU A 45 10.07 -10.18 6.02
N GLY A 46 9.87 -9.47 4.92
CA GLY A 46 10.25 -8.07 4.77
C GLY A 46 9.49 -7.16 5.72
N ILE A 47 8.18 -7.33 5.84
CA ILE A 47 7.35 -6.59 6.81
C ILE A 47 7.82 -6.86 8.24
N ARG A 48 8.20 -8.10 8.57
CA ARG A 48 8.82 -8.43 9.85
C ARG A 48 10.16 -7.74 10.04
N LYS A 49 11.04 -7.74 9.03
CA LYS A 49 12.34 -7.03 9.08
C LYS A 49 12.16 -5.53 9.32
N LEU A 50 11.11 -4.92 8.75
CA LEU A 50 10.75 -3.53 9.01
C LEU A 50 10.30 -3.33 10.47
N ALA A 51 9.42 -4.19 10.98
CA ALA A 51 8.97 -4.15 12.37
C ALA A 51 10.13 -4.36 13.37
N ASP A 52 11.03 -5.32 13.11
CA ASP A 52 12.23 -5.59 13.92
C ASP A 52 13.21 -4.41 13.92
N LYS A 53 13.19 -3.60 12.85
CA LYS A 53 13.91 -2.33 12.75
C LYS A 53 13.12 -1.16 13.35
N GLU A 54 12.03 -1.39 14.07
CA GLU A 54 11.20 -0.36 14.72
C GLU A 54 10.45 0.58 13.77
N TYR A 55 10.24 0.19 12.51
CA TYR A 55 9.30 0.90 11.65
C TYR A 55 7.86 0.59 12.07
N LYS A 56 7.05 1.64 12.19
CA LYS A 56 5.60 1.49 12.20
C LYS A 56 5.07 1.46 10.78
N LEU A 57 4.00 0.72 10.55
CA LEU A 57 3.50 0.45 9.21
C LEU A 57 2.30 1.33 8.86
N VAL A 58 2.33 1.91 7.66
CA VAL A 58 1.19 2.60 7.05
C VAL A 58 0.90 1.95 5.70
N MET A 59 -0.31 1.44 5.50
CA MET A 59 -0.73 0.96 4.19
C MET A 59 -1.26 2.14 3.37
N VAL A 60 -0.89 2.24 2.09
CA VAL A 60 -1.35 3.30 1.20
C VAL A 60 -1.76 2.71 -0.14
N THR A 61 -3.06 2.72 -0.47
CA THR A 61 -3.56 2.05 -1.68
C THR A 61 -4.62 2.87 -2.43
N ASN A 62 -4.52 2.85 -3.76
CA ASN A 62 -5.57 3.32 -4.66
C ASN A 62 -6.47 2.12 -5.02
N GLN A 63 -7.74 2.13 -4.63
CA GLN A 63 -8.74 1.10 -4.95
C GLN A 63 -9.81 1.69 -5.86
N THR A 64 -9.53 1.64 -7.16
CA THR A 64 -10.32 2.36 -8.16
C THR A 64 -11.78 1.89 -8.18
N PHE A 65 -12.69 2.85 -8.01
CA PHE A 65 -14.15 2.65 -7.94
C PHE A 65 -14.62 1.74 -6.80
N LEU A 66 -13.87 1.64 -5.70
CA LEU A 66 -14.25 0.87 -4.52
C LEU A 66 -15.63 1.30 -3.98
N GLY A 67 -16.51 0.32 -3.76
CA GLY A 67 -17.89 0.53 -3.34
C GLY A 67 -18.89 0.62 -4.50
N THR A 68 -18.43 0.64 -5.75
CA THR A 68 -19.28 0.53 -6.94
C THR A 68 -19.49 -0.94 -7.34
N PRO A 69 -20.45 -1.25 -8.24
CA PRO A 69 -20.58 -2.61 -8.77
C PRO A 69 -19.33 -3.17 -9.47
N LYS A 70 -18.42 -2.31 -9.96
CA LYS A 70 -17.15 -2.72 -10.58
C LYS A 70 -16.11 -3.16 -9.55
N HIS A 71 -16.20 -2.64 -8.33
CA HIS A 71 -15.30 -2.98 -7.24
C HIS A 71 -16.10 -3.06 -5.92
N PRO A 72 -16.82 -4.18 -5.70
CA PRO A 72 -17.65 -4.33 -4.52
C PRO A 72 -16.83 -4.28 -3.24
N LYS A 73 -17.33 -3.52 -2.25
CA LYS A 73 -16.66 -3.35 -0.95
C LYS A 73 -16.48 -4.66 -0.18
N GLU A 74 -17.40 -5.62 -0.35
CA GLU A 74 -17.36 -6.90 0.36
C GLU A 74 -16.06 -7.69 0.08
N MET A 75 -15.60 -7.74 -1.17
CA MET A 75 -14.36 -8.45 -1.49
C MET A 75 -13.15 -7.71 -0.92
N PHE A 76 -13.12 -6.38 -1.04
CA PHE A 76 -12.09 -5.56 -0.43
C PHE A 76 -12.00 -5.79 1.09
N ASP A 77 -13.13 -5.80 1.79
CA ASP A 77 -13.18 -6.02 3.24
C ASP A 77 -12.62 -7.40 3.62
N LYS A 78 -12.97 -8.46 2.88
CA LYS A 78 -12.40 -9.81 3.08
C LYS A 78 -10.88 -9.84 2.89
N VAL A 79 -10.36 -9.14 1.87
CA VAL A 79 -8.91 -9.03 1.63
C VAL A 79 -8.22 -8.28 2.77
N MET A 80 -8.82 -7.19 3.24
CA MET A 80 -8.27 -6.38 4.34
C MET A 80 -8.26 -7.12 5.67
N GLU A 81 -9.35 -7.82 6.00
CA GLU A 81 -9.43 -8.69 7.18
C GLU A 81 -8.37 -9.78 7.10
N LYS A 82 -8.22 -10.43 5.94
CA LYS A 82 -7.23 -11.48 5.74
C LYS A 82 -5.79 -10.97 5.89
N ILE A 83 -5.48 -9.77 5.41
CA ILE A 83 -4.18 -9.14 5.63
C ILE A 83 -3.91 -8.97 7.13
N ASP A 84 -4.88 -8.42 7.87
CA ASP A 84 -4.73 -8.19 9.31
C ASP A 84 -4.56 -9.50 10.08
N GLU A 85 -5.35 -10.52 9.79
CA GLU A 85 -5.24 -11.84 10.41
C GLU A 85 -3.86 -12.45 10.20
N GLU A 86 -3.33 -12.39 8.97
CA GLU A 86 -2.04 -12.99 8.64
C GLU A 86 -0.87 -12.23 9.27
N LEU A 87 -0.94 -10.90 9.35
CA LEU A 87 0.08 -10.09 10.02
C LEU A 87 0.01 -10.19 11.55
N ALA A 88 -1.20 -10.31 12.12
CA ALA A 88 -1.40 -10.45 13.56
C ALA A 88 -0.76 -11.73 14.13
N LYS A 89 -0.58 -12.79 13.32
CA LYS A 89 0.18 -14.00 13.71
C LYS A 89 1.64 -13.69 14.10
N TYR A 90 2.16 -12.55 13.65
CA TYR A 90 3.50 -12.06 13.96
C TYR A 90 3.48 -10.85 14.90
N THR A 91 2.32 -10.52 15.50
CA THR A 91 2.13 -9.32 16.33
C THR A 91 2.36 -8.02 15.53
N ILE A 92 2.13 -8.06 14.22
CA ILE A 92 2.29 -6.91 13.32
C ILE A 92 0.92 -6.35 12.99
N THR A 93 0.81 -5.02 13.02
CA THR A 93 -0.40 -4.29 12.64
C THR A 93 -0.02 -3.05 11.84
N PHE A 94 -0.94 -2.59 10.98
CA PHE A 94 -0.84 -1.27 10.38
C PHE A 94 -1.36 -0.23 11.37
N GLU A 95 -0.56 0.80 11.67
CA GLU A 95 -0.99 1.93 12.50
C GLU A 95 -1.99 2.81 11.74
N PHE A 96 -1.84 2.90 10.41
CA PHE A 96 -2.77 3.61 9.55
C PHE A 96 -2.94 2.93 8.20
N LYS A 97 -4.13 3.09 7.61
CA LYS A 97 -4.49 2.53 6.31
C LYS A 97 -5.17 3.60 5.47
N MET A 98 -4.42 4.21 4.57
CA MET A 98 -4.94 5.15 3.59
C MET A 98 -5.48 4.37 2.39
N VAL A 99 -6.78 4.54 2.11
CA VAL A 99 -7.47 3.88 0.99
C VAL A 99 -8.19 4.95 0.18
N CYS A 100 -7.75 5.18 -1.05
CA CYS A 100 -8.47 6.02 -1.99
C CYS A 100 -9.45 5.19 -2.83
N PRO A 101 -10.78 5.39 -2.71
CA PRO A 101 -11.77 4.62 -3.49
C PRO A 101 -11.99 5.15 -4.92
N HIS A 102 -11.39 6.30 -5.25
CA HIS A 102 -11.74 7.08 -6.43
C HIS A 102 -11.04 6.64 -7.73
N GLY A 103 -11.72 6.89 -8.85
CA GLY A 103 -11.17 6.75 -10.19
C GLY A 103 -10.10 7.81 -10.53
N PRO A 104 -9.34 7.62 -11.61
CA PRO A 104 -8.21 8.51 -11.95
C PRO A 104 -8.59 9.96 -12.20
N ASP A 105 -9.80 10.22 -12.71
CA ASP A 105 -10.23 11.54 -13.16
C ASP A 105 -11.36 12.14 -12.28
N GLU A 106 -11.58 11.58 -11.09
CA GLU A 106 -12.59 12.09 -10.14
C GLU A 106 -12.13 13.32 -9.33
N GLY A 107 -10.86 13.71 -9.46
CA GLY A 107 -10.34 14.97 -8.91
C GLY A 107 -10.27 15.03 -7.38
N CYS A 108 -10.09 13.89 -6.71
CA CYS A 108 -9.94 13.85 -5.25
C CYS A 108 -8.49 14.10 -4.80
N ASP A 109 -8.33 14.56 -3.55
CA ASP A 109 -7.02 14.85 -2.96
C ASP A 109 -6.37 13.63 -2.29
N CYS A 110 -7.06 12.49 -2.21
CA CYS A 110 -6.54 11.29 -1.53
C CYS A 110 -5.87 10.28 -2.47
N ARG A 111 -6.07 10.37 -3.79
CA ARG A 111 -5.51 9.41 -4.75
C ARG A 111 -4.01 9.65 -4.93
N LYS A 112 -3.18 8.62 -4.72
CA LYS A 112 -1.73 8.72 -5.03
C LYS A 112 -1.55 9.20 -6.48
N PRO A 113 -0.70 10.22 -6.73
CA PRO A 113 0.38 10.69 -5.85
C PRO A 113 0.01 11.80 -4.86
N GLN A 114 -1.26 12.21 -4.75
CA GLN A 114 -1.71 13.19 -3.77
C GLN A 114 -1.61 12.64 -2.35
N ILE A 115 -1.32 13.52 -1.38
CA ILE A 115 -1.10 13.16 0.02
C ILE A 115 -2.28 13.54 0.93
N GLY A 116 -3.39 14.05 0.38
CA GLY A 116 -4.55 14.52 1.14
C GLY A 116 -5.13 13.45 2.07
N GLY A 117 -5.06 12.17 1.67
CA GLY A 117 -5.48 11.03 2.49
C GLY A 117 -4.59 10.72 3.70
N LEU A 118 -3.45 11.41 3.84
CA LEU A 118 -2.53 11.31 4.97
C LEU A 118 -2.49 12.57 5.83
N GLU A 119 -3.17 13.67 5.47
CA GLU A 119 -3.01 14.95 6.17
C GLU A 119 -3.28 14.86 7.68
N ASP A 120 -4.39 14.20 8.06
CA ASP A 120 -4.74 14.01 9.46
C ASP A 120 -3.70 13.13 10.17
N PHE A 121 -3.27 12.05 9.54
CA PHE A 121 -2.23 11.16 10.07
C PHE A 121 -0.91 11.91 10.30
N LEU A 122 -0.43 12.69 9.32
CA LEU A 122 0.81 13.45 9.40
C LEU A 122 0.73 14.60 10.41
N ARG A 123 -0.47 15.12 10.67
CA ARG A 123 -0.70 16.15 11.71
C ARG A 123 -0.71 15.56 13.11
N GLU A 124 -1.24 14.35 13.27
CA GLU A 124 -1.38 13.67 14.56
C GLU A 124 -0.12 12.91 15.00
N HIS A 125 0.77 12.58 14.07
CA HIS A 125 1.95 11.76 14.33
C HIS A 125 3.25 12.51 14.03
N GLU A 126 4.23 12.41 14.92
CA GLU A 126 5.57 12.95 14.69
C GLU A 126 6.39 12.01 13.79
N VAL A 127 6.23 12.14 12.47
CA VAL A 127 6.96 11.35 11.47
C VAL A 127 8.43 11.79 11.37
N ASP A 128 9.36 10.84 11.43
CA ASP A 128 10.75 11.04 11.02
C ASP A 128 10.85 10.90 9.50
N PHE A 129 10.71 12.00 8.77
CA PHE A 129 10.77 12.00 7.31
C PHE A 129 12.13 11.56 6.76
N THR A 130 13.22 11.71 7.52
CA THR A 130 14.58 11.38 7.07
C THR A 130 14.80 9.87 7.01
N HIS A 131 14.19 9.15 7.95
CA HIS A 131 14.32 7.69 8.06
C HIS A 131 13.05 6.94 7.66
N SER A 132 11.97 7.64 7.29
CA SER A 132 10.77 7.01 6.75
C SER A 132 10.96 6.63 5.29
N ILE A 133 10.21 5.62 4.86
CA ILE A 133 10.41 4.99 3.57
C ILE A 133 9.09 4.55 2.96
N MET A 134 8.97 4.62 1.64
CA MET A 134 7.87 4.06 0.89
C MET A 134 8.33 2.91 0.01
N PHE A 135 7.57 1.82 0.02
CA PHE A 135 7.69 0.71 -0.92
C PHE A 135 6.50 0.74 -1.88
N GLY A 136 6.77 0.68 -3.18
CA GLY A 136 5.72 0.63 -4.19
C GLY A 136 6.21 0.25 -5.58
N ASP A 137 5.28 -0.19 -6.43
CA ASP A 137 5.57 -0.75 -7.75
C ASP A 137 5.32 0.24 -8.90
N ARG A 138 4.75 1.42 -8.64
CA ARG A 138 4.37 2.41 -9.67
C ARG A 138 5.09 3.73 -9.52
N THR A 139 5.05 4.54 -10.59
CA THR A 139 5.54 5.92 -10.56
C THR A 139 4.72 6.80 -9.62
N THR A 140 3.43 6.49 -9.45
CA THR A 140 2.56 7.18 -8.48
C THR A 140 3.02 6.99 -7.04
N ASP A 141 3.69 5.89 -6.72
CA ASP A 141 4.25 5.66 -5.39
C ASP A 141 5.53 6.48 -5.18
N GLU A 142 6.40 6.53 -6.20
CA GLU A 142 7.60 7.36 -6.18
C GLU A 142 7.25 8.85 -6.01
N GLU A 143 6.26 9.33 -6.77
CA GLU A 143 5.77 10.70 -6.66
C GLU A 143 5.09 10.96 -5.31
N PHE A 144 4.33 10.01 -4.77
CA PHE A 144 3.75 10.12 -3.44
C PHE A 144 4.83 10.22 -2.35
N ALA A 145 5.85 9.35 -2.39
CA ALA A 145 6.98 9.39 -1.49
C ALA A 145 7.72 10.74 -1.56
N LYS A 146 7.92 11.26 -2.78
CA LYS A 146 8.50 12.58 -3.02
C LYS A 146 7.64 13.70 -2.43
N ASN A 147 6.31 13.64 -2.57
CA ASN A 147 5.40 14.66 -2.05
C ASN A 147 5.37 14.69 -0.52
N ILE A 148 5.60 13.55 0.15
CA ILE A 148 5.78 13.47 1.61
C ILE A 148 7.20 13.91 2.01
N GLY A 149 8.19 13.69 1.14
CA GLY A 149 9.60 13.97 1.41
C GLY A 149 10.34 12.80 2.06
N ILE A 150 9.99 11.56 1.69
CA ILE A 150 10.59 10.33 2.23
C ILE A 150 11.31 9.52 1.16
N ARG A 151 12.17 8.58 1.57
CA ARG A 151 12.88 7.67 0.65
C ARG A 151 11.87 6.77 -0.08
N PHE A 152 12.08 6.55 -1.38
CA PHE A 152 11.33 5.57 -2.16
C PHE A 152 12.18 4.32 -2.45
N VAL A 153 11.57 3.14 -2.32
CA VAL A 153 12.12 1.86 -2.75
C VAL A 153 11.20 1.24 -3.78
N LYS A 154 11.72 1.09 -4.99
CA LYS A 154 11.00 0.46 -6.08
C LYS A 154 10.86 -1.04 -5.82
N VAL A 155 9.63 -1.51 -5.79
CA VAL A 155 9.31 -2.94 -5.91
C VAL A 155 8.95 -3.22 -7.37
N LYS A 156 9.31 -4.40 -7.87
CA LYS A 156 8.84 -4.85 -9.17
C LYS A 156 7.46 -5.47 -9.00
N THR A 157 6.50 -5.02 -9.81
CA THR A 157 5.11 -5.50 -9.77
C THR A 157 5.07 -7.03 -9.77
N ASN A 158 4.42 -7.61 -8.77
CA ASN A 158 4.25 -9.06 -8.65
C ASN A 158 5.56 -9.88 -8.61
N GLU A 159 6.67 -9.28 -8.17
CA GLU A 159 7.92 -10.01 -7.87
C GLU A 159 8.23 -10.03 -6.36
N HIS A 160 9.37 -10.62 -6.01
CA HIS A 160 9.82 -10.77 -4.63
C HIS A 160 9.95 -9.41 -3.92
N PHE A 161 9.31 -9.29 -2.76
CA PHE A 161 9.39 -8.11 -1.90
C PHE A 161 10.71 -8.14 -1.12
N VAL A 162 11.64 -7.27 -1.49
CA VAL A 162 12.98 -7.20 -0.88
C VAL A 162 13.12 -5.92 -0.08
N VAL A 163 13.48 -6.08 1.18
CA VAL A 163 13.82 -4.97 2.09
C VAL A 163 15.33 -4.77 2.02
N PRO A 164 15.82 -3.63 1.49
CA PRO A 164 17.25 -3.34 1.39
C PRO A 164 17.98 -3.50 2.73
N ASP A 165 19.29 -3.74 2.68
CA ASP A 165 20.09 -3.86 3.91
C ASP A 165 20.47 -2.51 4.50
N ASP A 166 20.38 -1.44 3.71
CA ASP A 166 20.75 -0.07 4.06
C ASP A 166 19.60 0.76 4.67
N ILE A 167 18.59 0.09 5.23
CA ILE A 167 17.42 0.71 5.90
C ILE A 167 17.25 0.28 7.35
#